data_AF-A0AAE3J8U0-F1
#
_entry.id   AF-A0AAE3J8U0-F1
#
_cell.length_a   1.000
_cell.length_b   1.000
_cell.length_c   1.000
_cell.angle_alpha   90.00
_cell.angle_beta   90.00
_cell.angle_gamma   90.00
#
_symmetry.space_group_name_H-M   'P 1'
#
loop_
_entity.id
_entity.type
_entity.pdbx_description
1 polymer ?
#
loop_
_entity_poly.entity_id
_entity_poly.type
_entity_poly.pdbx_seq_one_letter_code
_entity_poly.pdbx_strand_id
1 'polypeptide(L)' 'MREKTIYEKIAEKYNTTPEEVRREMQIAIDAGFDNPNPAVQEEWKKMTLKGDRPTPEEVINYAVKQLKGN' A
#
# COMPACT_ATOMS: atom_id res chain seq x y z
N MET A 1 -27.74 1.26 2.86
CA MET A 1 -26.64 0.27 2.82
C MET A 1 -25.32 1.04 2.89
N ARG A 2 -24.33 0.57 3.66
CA ARG A 2 -23.02 1.24 3.74
C ARG A 2 -22.22 1.01 2.45
N GLU A 3 -21.41 1.99 2.05
CA GLU A 3 -20.46 1.78 0.96
C GLU A 3 -19.37 0.80 1.39
N LYS A 4 -19.03 -0.15 0.51
CA LYS A 4 -17.93 -1.10 0.74
C LYS A 4 -16.60 -0.40 0.59
N THR A 5 -15.68 -0.68 1.51
CA THR A 5 -14.29 -0.24 1.46
C THR A 5 -13.55 -0.87 0.27
N ILE A 6 -12.37 -0.33 -0.07
CA ILE A 6 -11.54 -0.91 -1.14
C ILE A 6 -11.11 -2.34 -0.81
N TYR A 7 -10.80 -2.62 0.45
CA TYR A 7 -10.43 -3.96 0.91
C TYR A 7 -11.57 -4.95 0.70
N GLU A 8 -12.81 -4.56 1.01
CA GLU A 8 -14.00 -5.40 0.78
C GLU A 8 -14.26 -5.65 -0.71
N LYS A 9 -14.13 -4.62 -1.55
CA LYS A 9 -14.30 -4.77 -3.01
C LYS A 9 -13.26 -5.73 -3.59
N ILE A 10 -12.02 -5.67 -3.14
CA ILE A 10 -10.94 -6.58 -3.58
C ILE A 10 -11.17 -7.99 -3.03
N ALA A 11 -11.53 -8.10 -1.74
CA ALA A 11 -11.78 -9.37 -1.08
C ALA A 11 -12.88 -10.16 -1.78
N GLU A 12 -14.00 -9.51 -2.13
CA GLU A 12 -15.09 -10.13 -2.88
C GLU A 12 -14.65 -10.58 -4.27
N LYS A 13 -13.88 -9.76 -4.99
CA LYS A 13 -13.39 -10.09 -6.34
C LYS A 13 -12.51 -11.33 -6.35
N TYR A 14 -11.68 -11.50 -5.32
CA TYR A 14 -10.71 -12.59 -5.23
C TYR A 14 -11.12 -13.70 -4.26
N ASN A 15 -12.38 -13.70 -3.80
CA ASN A 15 -12.93 -14.68 -2.86
C ASN A 15 -12.03 -14.90 -1.63
N THR A 16 -11.63 -13.79 -1.01
CA THR A 16 -10.82 -13.73 0.22
C THR A 16 -11.48 -12.78 1.23
N THR A 17 -10.80 -12.40 2.31
CA THR A 17 -11.31 -11.45 3.31
C THR A 17 -10.61 -10.10 3.24
N PRO A 18 -11.26 -8.99 3.65
CA PRO A 18 -10.63 -7.67 3.69
C PRO A 18 -9.34 -7.65 4.52
N GLU A 19 -9.30 -8.43 5.60
CA GLU A 19 -8.14 -8.57 6.48
C GLU A 19 -6.98 -9.21 5.75
N GLU A 20 -7.24 -10.27 4.97
CA GLU A 20 -6.20 -10.96 4.21
C GLU A 20 -5.65 -10.07 3.09
N VAL A 21 -6.53 -9.31 2.40
CA VAL A 21 -6.09 -8.30 1.42
C VAL A 21 -5.15 -7.31 2.08
N ARG A 22 -5.53 -6.75 3.24
CA ARG A 22 -4.69 -5.78 3.95
C ARG A 22 -3.36 -6.40 4.40
N ARG A 23 -3.38 -7.64 4.88
CA ARG A 23 -2.19 -8.37 5.33
C ARG A 23 -1.21 -8.61 4.17
N GLU A 24 -1.69 -9.12 3.05
CA GLU A 24 -0.86 -9.37 1.87
C GLU A 24 -0.29 -8.07 1.27
N MET A 25 -1.06 -6.98 1.30
CA MET A 25 -0.55 -5.67 0.93
C MET A 25 0.60 -5.21 1.83
N GLN A 26 0.47 -5.37 3.16
CA GLN A 26 1.56 -5.02 4.08
C GLN A 26 2.81 -5.86 3.81
N ILE A 27 2.68 -7.17 3.57
CA ILE A 27 3.81 -8.05 3.24
C ILE A 27 4.53 -7.58 1.98
N ALA A 28 3.79 -7.25 0.92
CA ALA A 28 4.37 -6.74 -0.31
C ALA A 28 5.10 -5.40 -0.11
N ILE A 29 4.54 -4.52 0.73
CA ILE A 29 5.14 -3.24 1.09
C ILE A 29 6.43 -3.46 1.89
N ASP A 30 6.41 -4.33 2.89
CA ASP A 30 7.58 -4.63 3.72
C ASP A 30 8.71 -5.21 2.88
N ALA A 31 8.40 -6.15 1.97
CA ALA A 31 9.37 -6.70 1.02
C ALA A 31 9.93 -5.63 0.07
N GLY A 32 9.09 -4.69 -0.39
CA GLY A 32 9.51 -3.56 -1.21
C GLY A 32 10.38 -2.57 -0.43
N PHE A 33 10.06 -2.33 0.84
CA PHE A 33 10.76 -1.41 1.74
C PHE A 33 12.12 -1.96 2.20
N ASP A 34 12.24 -3.28 2.37
CA ASP A 34 13.51 -3.94 2.71
C ASP A 34 14.40 -4.22 1.49
N ASN A 35 13.96 -3.84 0.28
CA ASN A 35 14.73 -4.06 -0.93
C ASN A 35 16.05 -3.25 -0.90
N PRO A 36 17.23 -3.90 -1.00
CA PRO A 36 18.52 -3.21 -0.86
C PRO A 36 18.88 -2.31 -2.05
N ASN A 37 18.11 -2.32 -3.15
CA ASN A 37 18.39 -1.51 -4.32
C ASN A 37 18.30 -0.01 -3.98
N PRO A 38 19.39 0.77 -4.16
CA PRO A 38 19.41 2.19 -3.83
C PRO A 38 18.31 3.01 -4.51
N ALA A 39 17.98 2.71 -5.77
CA ALA A 39 16.93 3.43 -6.51
C ALA A 39 15.55 3.19 -5.90
N VAL A 40 15.29 1.97 -5.40
CA VAL A 40 14.04 1.64 -4.69
C VAL A 40 14.00 2.37 -3.34
N GLN A 41 15.11 2.39 -2.61
CA GLN A 41 15.22 3.12 -1.35
C GLN A 41 15.05 4.63 -1.51
N GLU A 42 15.56 5.22 -2.58
CA GLU A 42 15.34 6.64 -2.89
C GLU A 42 13.87 6.96 -3.09
N GLU A 43 13.10 6.07 -3.72
CA GLU A 43 11.66 6.27 -3.89
C GLU A 43 10.93 6.22 -2.55
N TRP A 44 11.24 5.24 -1.69
CA TRP A 44 10.68 5.16 -0.34
C TRP A 44 10.99 6.39 0.51
N LYS A 45 12.18 6.98 0.37
CA LYS A 45 12.57 8.21 1.08
C LYS A 45 11.76 9.44 0.67
N LYS A 46 11.13 9.46 -0.51
CA LYS A 46 10.23 10.56 -0.93
C LYS A 46 8.92 10.54 -0.16
N MET A 47 8.54 9.40 0.40
CA MET A 47 7.34 9.28 1.21
C MET A 47 7.59 9.83 2.62
N THR A 48 6.64 10.63 3.12
CA THR A 48 6.62 11.00 4.54
C THR A 48 5.85 9.94 5.30
N LEU A 49 6.55 9.13 6.08
CA LEU A 49 5.97 8.04 6.88
C LEU A 49 5.67 8.55 8.30
N LYS A 50 4.55 8.11 8.89
CA LYS A 50 4.22 8.43 10.29
C LYS A 50 4.89 7.51 11.30
N GLY A 51 5.39 6.35 10.87
CA GLY A 51 6.07 5.37 11.70
C GLY A 51 7.25 4.72 10.98
N ASP A 52 7.78 3.64 11.55
CA ASP A 52 8.98 2.96 11.04
C ASP A 52 8.79 2.27 9.69
N ARG A 53 7.55 1.87 9.38
CA ARG A 53 7.19 1.16 8.16
C ARG A 53 5.99 1.82 7.47
N PRO A 54 5.95 1.84 6.13
CA PRO A 54 4.79 2.35 5.40
C PRO A 54 3.57 1.47 5.63
N THR A 55 2.41 2.10 5.82
CA THR A 55 1.12 1.41 5.81
C THR A 55 0.54 1.30 4.39
N PRO A 56 -0.39 0.37 4.12
CA PRO A 56 -1.04 0.28 2.82
C PRO A 56 -1.76 1.58 2.44
N GLU A 57 -2.37 2.26 3.41
CA GLU A 57 -3.04 3.54 3.18
C GLU A 57 -2.06 4.66 2.78
N GLU A 58 -0.88 4.74 3.39
CA GLU A 58 0.16 5.71 3.03
C GLU A 58 0.69 5.47 1.62
N VAL A 59 0.95 4.20 1.27
CA VAL A 59 1.44 3.81 -0.06
C VAL A 59 0.40 4.10 -1.14
N ILE A 60 -0.86 3.75 -0.91
CA ILE A 60 -1.95 4.07 -1.86
C ILE A 60 -2.05 5.59 -2.04
N ASN A 61 -2.03 6.36 -0.96
CA ASN A 61 -2.12 7.82 -1.06
C ASN A 61 -0.94 8.43 -1.82
N TYR A 62 0.28 7.93 -1.60
CA TYR A 62 1.45 8.36 -2.36
C TYR A 62 1.30 8.02 -3.85
N ALA A 63 0.96 6.78 -4.18
CA ALA A 63 0.76 6.33 -5.55
C ALA A 63 -0.32 7.14 -6.29
N VAL A 64 -1.45 7.42 -5.62
CA VAL A 64 -2.51 8.26 -6.19
C VAL A 64 -2.03 9.68 -6.49
N LYS A 65 -1.19 10.27 -5.63
CA LYS A 65 -0.61 11.60 -5.87
C LYS A 65 0.32 11.60 -7.08
N GLN A 66 1.16 10.56 -7.24
CA GLN A 66 2.03 10.44 -8.41
C GLN A 66 1.22 10.31 -9.71
N LEU A 67 0.12 9.54 -9.68
CA LEU A 67 -0.76 9.38 -10.86
C LEU A 67 -1.54 10.65 -11.22
N LYS A 68 -1.87 11.49 -10.24
CA LYS A 68 -2.60 12.76 -10.45
C LYS A 68 -1.67 13.96 -10.73
N GLY A 69 -0.39 13.83 -10.40
CA GLY A 69 0.63 14.87 -10.53
C GLY A 69 1.39 14.85 -11.85
N ASN A 70 0.86 14.14 -12.87
CA ASN A 70 1.46 14.02 -14.19
C ASN A 70 0.46 14.35 -15.29
#